data_AF-A0A2T2R2D8-F1
#
_entry.id   AF-A0A2T2R2D8-F1
#
_cell.length_a   1.000
_cell.length_b   1.000
_cell.length_c   1.000
_cell.angle_alpha   90.00
_cell.angle_beta   90.00
_cell.angle_gamma   90.00
#
_symmetry.space_group_name_H-M   'P 1'
#
loop_
_entity.id
_entity.type
_entity.pdbx_description
1 polymer ?
#
loop_
_entity_poly.entity_id
_entity_poly.type
_entity_poly.pdbx_seq_one_letter_code
_entity_poly.pdbx_strand_id
1 'polypeptide(L)' 'MIAKIAPLRRMPADLGLFDYKTDKFEEQIEAGQLVKIPFRGSKIFGIVYNIQSESELSGGLKEIKS' A
#
# COMPACT_ATOMS: atom_id res chain seq x y z
N MET A 1 7.17 2.46 -8.32
CA MET A 1 7.56 1.61 -7.17
C MET A 1 6.31 0.97 -6.56
N ILE A 2 6.43 -0.15 -5.83
CA ILE A 2 5.30 -0.78 -5.13
C ILE A 2 5.48 -0.68 -3.62
N ALA A 3 4.45 -0.21 -2.94
CA ALA A 3 4.36 -0.23 -1.48
C ALA A 3 3.41 -1.35 -1.04
N LYS A 4 3.92 -2.26 -0.21
CA LYS A 4 3.13 -3.25 0.53
C LYS A 4 2.55 -2.55 1.75
N ILE A 5 1.24 -2.40 1.82
CA ILE A 5 0.56 -1.63 2.89
C ILE A 5 -0.44 -2.52 3.63
N ALA A 6 -0.38 -2.45 4.96
CA ALA A 6 -1.34 -3.04 5.86
C ALA A 6 -2.46 -2.03 6.20
N PRO A 7 -3.72 -2.29 5.84
CA PRO A 7 -4.82 -1.38 6.21
C PRO A 7 -5.05 -1.40 7.73
N LEU A 8 -5.33 -0.24 8.31
CA LEU A 8 -5.70 -0.12 9.73
C LEU A 8 -7.17 -0.49 9.94
N ARG A 9 -7.50 -1.74 9.59
CA ARG A 9 -8.80 -2.36 9.78
C ARG A 9 -8.59 -3.83 10.12
N ARG A 10 -9.57 -4.44 10.80
CA ARG A 10 -9.57 -5.87 11.04
C ARG A 10 -9.61 -6.62 9.71
N MET A 11 -8.55 -7.37 9.43
CA MET A 11 -8.40 -8.20 8.25
C MET A 11 -8.35 -9.69 8.61
N PRO A 12 -8.83 -10.58 7.73
CA PRO A 12 -8.50 -12.00 7.79
C PRO A 12 -6.98 -12.22 7.79
N ALA A 13 -6.51 -13.26 8.48
CA ALA A 13 -5.08 -13.50 8.70
C ALA A 13 -4.28 -13.76 7.41
N ASP A 14 -4.96 -14.26 6.37
CA ASP A 14 -4.45 -14.53 5.04
C ASP A 14 -4.44 -13.29 4.11
N LEU A 15 -5.05 -12.18 4.53
CA LEU A 15 -5.32 -11.02 3.68
C LEU A 15 -4.98 -9.72 4.41
N GLY A 16 -3.74 -9.59 4.88
CA GLY A 16 -3.27 -8.46 5.68
C GLY A 16 -2.48 -7.39 4.93
N LEU A 17 -1.98 -7.69 3.72
CA LEU A 17 -1.08 -6.81 2.96
C LEU A 17 -1.55 -6.65 1.53
N PHE A 18 -1.42 -5.44 1.01
CA PHE A 18 -1.82 -5.09 -0.35
C PHE A 18 -0.74 -4.31 -1.06
N ASP A 19 -0.52 -4.66 -2.32
CA ASP A 19 0.43 -3.99 -3.20
C ASP A 19 -0.24 -2.77 -3.83
N TYR A 20 0.42 -1.62 -3.69
CA TYR A 20 -0.01 -0.38 -4.27
C TYR A 20 1.10 0.26 -5.08
N LYS A 21 0.74 0.79 -6.24
CA LYS A 21 1.67 1.55 -7.07
C LYS A 21 1.80 2.97 -6.52
N THR A 22 3.03 3.44 -6.35
CA THR A 22 3.35 4.83 -5.99
C THR A 22 4.41 5.39 -6.93
N ASP A 23 4.14 6.61 -7.39
CA ASP A 23 5.04 7.43 -8.21
C ASP A 23 5.66 8.58 -7.38
N LYS A 24 5.28 8.71 -6.09
CA LYS A 24 5.93 9.65 -5.19
C LYS A 24 7.30 9.09 -4.81
N PHE A 25 8.33 9.87 -5.11
CA PHE A 25 9.75 9.61 -4.88
C PHE A 25 10.00 8.93 -3.52
N GLU A 26 10.95 8.00 -3.51
CA GLU A 26 11.43 7.21 -2.35
C GLU A 26 11.61 8.03 -1.06
N GLU A 27 11.84 9.34 -1.17
CA GLU A 27 12.09 10.25 -0.05
C GLU A 27 10.85 10.63 0.77
N GLN A 28 9.62 10.35 0.32
CA GLN A 28 8.40 10.75 1.06
C GLN A 28 7.65 9.61 1.74
N ILE A 29 8.04 8.36 1.47
CA ILE A 29 7.32 7.19 1.97
C ILE A 29 8.33 6.21 2.54
N GLU A 30 8.26 5.98 3.85
CA GLU A 30 9.11 5.03 4.57
C GLU A 30 8.27 3.90 5.18
N ALA A 31 8.91 2.75 5.45
CA ALA A 31 8.26 1.69 6.21
C ALA A 31 7.88 2.17 7.61
N GLY A 32 6.70 1.79 8.09
CA GLY A 32 6.09 2.29 9.33
C GLY A 32 5.28 3.57 9.17
N GLN A 33 5.32 4.23 8.01
CA GLN A 33 4.58 5.46 7.79
C GLN A 33 3.08 5.22 7.61
N LEU A 34 2.29 6.14 8.18
CA LEU A 34 0.85 6.19 8.01
C LEU A 34 0.49 6.86 6.68
N VAL A 35 -0.27 6.15 5.84
CA VAL A 35 -0.70 6.62 4.51
C VAL A 35 -2.20 6.43 4.31
N LYS A 36 -2.83 7.29 3.49
CA LYS A 36 -4.22 7.09 3.05
C LYS A 36 -4.26 6.28 1.76
N ILE A 37 -4.94 5.14 1.79
CA ILE A 37 -5.06 4.22 0.66
C ILE A 37 -6.51 4.10 0.17
N PRO A 38 -6.73 3.92 -1.15
CA PRO A 38 -8.02 3.49 -1.65
C PRO A 38 -8.25 2.02 -1.31
N PHE A 39 -9.36 1.73 -0.65
CA PHE A 39 -9.75 0.37 -0.26
C PHE A 39 -11.26 0.16 -0.42
N ARG A 40 -11.65 -0.79 -1.28
CA ARG A 40 -13.04 -1.21 -1.55
C ARG A 40 -14.05 -0.03 -1.67
N GLY A 41 -13.71 0.98 -2.48
CA GLY A 41 -14.59 2.13 -2.75
C GLY A 41 -14.52 3.27 -1.73
N SER A 42 -13.69 3.15 -0.71
CA SER A 42 -13.45 4.18 0.31
C SER A 42 -11.97 4.54 0.42
N LYS A 43 -11.63 5.61 1.14
CA LYS A 43 -10.24 5.93 1.52
C LYS A 43 -10.07 5.64 3.01
N ILE A 44 -9.12 4.78 3.34
CA ILE A 44 -8.79 4.42 4.74
C ILE A 44 -7.32 4.68 5.01
N PHE A 45 -6.94 4.64 6.29
CA PHE A 45 -5.54 4.65 6.67
C PHE A 45 -4.95 3.25 6.59
N GLY A 46 -3.67 3.18 6.22
CA GLY A 46 -2.83 2.00 6.27
C GLY A 46 -1.41 2.36 6.68
N ILE A 47 -0.64 1.36 7.06
CA ILE A 47 0.78 1.48 7.40
C ILE A 47 1.59 0.82 6.29
N VAL A 48 2.61 1.53 5.83
CA VAL A 48 3.60 0.98 4.88
C VAL A 48 4.38 -0.11 5.59
N TYR A 49 4.24 -1.35 5.12
CA TYR A 49 4.95 -2.49 5.68
C TYR A 49 6.32 -2.67 5.01
N ASN A 50 6.35 -2.58 3.69
CA ASN A 50 7.57 -2.71 2.91
C ASN A 50 7.43 -1.94 1.58
N ILE A 51 8.57 -1.59 0.99
CA ILE A 51 8.67 -0.88 -0.28
C ILE A 51 9.57 -1.72 -1.19
N GLN A 52 9.08 -2.01 -2.39
CA GLN A 52 9.75 -2.86 -3.36
C GLN A 52 9.77 -2.20 -4.73
N SER A 53 10.86 -2.38 -5.46
CA SER A 53 11.04 -1.85 -6.81
C SER A 53 10.13 -2.56 -7.84
N GLU A 54 9.84 -3.84 -7.60
CA GLU A 54 8.97 -4.68 -8.43
C GLU A 54 7.86 -5.36 -7.60
N SER A 55 6.75 -5.66 -8.26
CA SER A 55 5.60 -6.36 -7.70
C SER A 55 5.70 -7.83 -8.08
N GLU A 56 5.50 -8.72 -7.13
CA GLU A 56 5.41 -10.16 -7.38
C GLU A 56 4.13 -10.53 -8.16
N LEU A 57 3.18 -9.60 -8.30
CA LEU A 57 1.91 -9.77 -9.00
C LEU A 57 1.91 -9.05 -10.36
N SER A 58 1.61 -9.78 -11.43
CA SER A 58 1.66 -9.31 -12.83
C SER A 58 0.39 -8.56 -13.30
N GLY A 59 -0.47 -8.07 -12.39
CA GLY A 59 -1.79 -7.53 -12.76
C GLY A 59 -2.24 -6.28 -12.01
N GLY A 60 -2.64 -5.26 -12.78
CA GLY A 60 -3.59 -4.19 -12.41
C GLY A 60 -3.50 -3.59 -11.01
N LEU A 61 -2.34 -3.06 -10.62
CA LEU A 61 -2.14 -2.43 -9.32
C LEU A 61 -2.91 -1.09 -9.20
N LYS A 62 -3.52 -0.84 -8.05
CA LYS A 62 -4.19 0.42 -7.75
C LYS A 62 -3.19 1.47 -7.26
N GLU A 63 -3.34 2.71 -7.72
CA GLU A 63 -2.47 3.83 -7.33
C GLU A 63 -2.93 4.50 -6.04
N ILE A 64 -1.99 4.94 -5.21
CA ILE A 64 -2.26 5.74 -4.00
C ILE A 64 -2.09 7.23 -4.30
N LYS A 65 -3.06 8.05 -3.90
CA LYS A 65 -2.93 9.51 -3.87
C LYS A 65 -2.79 9.99 -2.42
N SER A 66 -1.60 10.52 -2.10
CA SER A 66 -1.34 11.30 -0.89
C SER A 66 -1.72 12.76 -1.10
#